data_AF-A0A2S1PK36-F1
#
_entry.id   AF-A0A2S1PK36-F1
#
_cell.length_a   1.000
_cell.length_b   1.000
_cell.length_c   1.000
_cell.angle_alpha   90.00
_cell.angle_beta   90.00
_cell.angle_gamma   90.00
#
_symmetry.space_group_name_H-M   'P 1'
#
loop_
_entity.id
_entity.type
_entity.pdbx_description
1 polymer ?
#
loop_
_entity_poly.entity_id
_entity_poly.type
_entity_poly.pdbx_seq_one_letter_code
_entity_poly.pdbx_strand_id
1 'polypeptide(L)'
;MQELQGYAAEGFNIVAPPMWALLELDANNNIVPSAYARNAKSAGLDIIAWSFERSGPLKNGGGWYYQTVNPVINNDGDMMEVLHVMAQDVGVIGVFSDWPASVSYYANCMGLP
;
A
#
# COMPACT_ATOMS: atom_id res chain seq x y z
N MET A 1 0.05 -4.31 17.41
CA MET A 1 -1.19 -5.08 17.61
C MET A 1 -2.11 -4.40 18.61
N GLN A 2 -1.66 -4.10 19.83
CA GLN A 2 -2.50 -3.39 20.84
C GLN A 2 -2.99 -2.01 20.39
N GLU A 3 -2.17 -1.23 19.68
CA GLU A 3 -2.57 0.11 19.24
C GLU A 3 -3.73 0.11 18.24
N LEU A 4 -3.64 -0.67 17.16
CA LEU A 4 -4.72 -0.76 16.15
C LEU A 4 -6.02 -1.35 16.71
N GLN A 5 -5.92 -2.31 17.63
CA GLN A 5 -7.07 -2.81 18.35
C GLN A 5 -7.67 -1.74 19.28
N GLY A 6 -6.82 -0.91 19.90
CA GLY A 6 -7.23 0.26 20.67
C GLY A 6 -8.00 1.26 19.82
N TYR A 7 -7.51 1.59 18.61
CA TYR A 7 -8.23 2.47 17.68
C TYR A 7 -9.61 1.90 17.34
N ALA A 8 -9.72 0.61 17.00
CA ALA A 8 -11.02 0.01 16.73
C ALA A 8 -11.96 0.08 17.96
N ALA A 9 -11.43 -0.16 19.17
CA ALA A 9 -12.19 -0.07 20.42
C ALA A 9 -12.64 1.37 20.75
N GLU A 10 -11.90 2.37 20.31
CA GLU A 10 -12.24 3.80 20.41
C GLU A 10 -13.25 4.25 19.34
N GLY A 11 -13.60 3.37 18.39
CA GLY A 11 -14.58 3.64 17.34
C GLY A 11 -13.99 4.26 16.07
N PHE A 12 -12.67 4.22 15.88
CA PHE A 12 -12.07 4.56 14.60
C PHE A 12 -12.43 3.49 13.56
N ASN A 13 -12.82 3.94 12.36
CA ASN A 13 -13.20 3.03 11.26
C ASN A 13 -12.08 2.90 10.22
N ILE A 14 -11.25 3.92 10.04
CA ILE A 14 -10.27 4.01 8.97
C ILE A 14 -8.91 4.43 9.54
N VAL A 15 -7.84 3.77 9.13
CA VAL A 15 -6.46 4.23 9.32
C VAL A 15 -5.85 4.67 7.99
N ALA A 16 -5.02 5.71 8.05
CA ALA A 16 -4.35 6.27 6.88
C ALA A 16 -2.82 6.25 7.00
N PRO A 17 -2.17 5.10 6.77
CA PRO A 17 -0.72 4.97 6.84
C PRO A 17 -0.03 5.38 5.52
N PRO A 18 1.28 5.67 5.55
CA PRO A 18 2.05 5.77 4.32
C PRO A 18 2.12 4.41 3.61
N MET A 19 2.16 4.39 2.27
CA MET A 19 2.07 3.17 1.46
C MET A 19 3.12 2.10 1.84
N TRP A 20 4.35 2.50 2.14
CA TRP A 20 5.42 1.58 2.51
C TRP A 20 5.12 0.81 3.80
N ALA A 21 4.31 1.38 4.71
CA ALA A 21 3.94 0.69 5.94
C ALA A 21 2.99 -0.48 5.70
N LEU A 22 2.34 -0.54 4.53
CA LEU A 22 1.43 -1.62 4.13
C LEU A 22 2.14 -2.81 3.46
N LEU A 23 3.43 -2.68 3.16
CA LEU A 23 4.15 -3.60 2.28
C LEU A 23 5.43 -4.10 2.96
N GLU A 24 5.78 -5.35 2.70
CA GLU A 24 7.06 -5.95 3.09
C GLU A 24 7.50 -6.96 2.01
N LEU A 25 8.75 -7.42 2.11
CA LEU A 25 9.25 -8.53 1.28
C LEU A 25 9.16 -9.85 2.06
N ASP A 26 8.64 -10.88 1.40
CA ASP A 26 8.71 -12.25 1.93
C ASP A 26 10.12 -12.85 1.75
N ALA A 27 10.30 -14.11 2.20
CA ALA A 27 11.58 -14.81 2.08
C ALA A 27 12.05 -15.06 0.63
N ASN A 28 11.14 -14.93 -0.34
CA ASN A 28 11.40 -15.10 -1.76
C ASN A 28 11.50 -13.75 -2.51
N ASN A 29 11.50 -12.62 -1.79
CA ASN A 29 11.46 -11.26 -2.32
C ASN A 29 10.18 -10.91 -3.09
N ASN A 30 9.05 -11.55 -2.79
CA ASN A 30 7.76 -11.08 -3.29
C ASN A 30 7.27 -9.91 -2.43
N ILE A 31 6.64 -8.92 -3.07
CA ILE A 31 5.95 -7.84 -2.38
C ILE A 31 4.65 -8.42 -1.80
N VAL A 32 4.48 -8.32 -0.49
CA VAL A 32 3.32 -8.88 0.23
C VAL A 32 2.78 -7.87 1.26
N PRO A 33 1.53 -8.04 1.74
CA PRO A 33 1.01 -7.23 2.84
C PRO A 33 1.94 -7.27 4.06
N SER A 34 2.16 -6.13 4.71
CA SER A 34 2.98 -6.07 5.91
C SER A 34 2.26 -6.66 7.13
N ALA A 35 3.03 -6.89 8.21
CA ALA A 35 2.44 -7.15 9.51
C ALA A 35 1.47 -6.04 9.98
N TYR A 36 1.74 -4.77 9.64
CA TYR A 36 0.82 -3.67 9.96
C TYR A 36 -0.50 -3.81 9.19
N ALA A 37 -0.43 -4.05 7.87
CA ALA A 37 -1.62 -4.22 7.02
C ALA A 37 -2.51 -5.36 7.54
N ARG A 38 -1.93 -6.53 7.81
CA ARG A 38 -2.65 -7.68 8.37
C ARG A 38 -3.29 -7.36 9.72
N ASN A 39 -2.57 -6.66 10.59
CA ASN A 39 -3.09 -6.27 11.90
C ASN A 39 -4.23 -5.26 11.81
N ALA A 40 -4.17 -4.29 10.90
CA ALA A 40 -5.23 -3.30 10.69
C ALA A 40 -6.52 -3.99 10.21
N LYS A 41 -6.42 -4.87 9.21
CA LYS A 41 -7.56 -5.69 8.75
C LYS A 41 -8.11 -6.58 9.86
N SER A 42 -7.24 -7.21 10.65
CA SER A 42 -7.65 -8.09 11.77
C SER A 42 -8.34 -7.32 12.90
N ALA A 43 -8.05 -6.02 13.05
CA ALA A 43 -8.72 -5.13 13.99
C ALA A 43 -10.08 -4.61 13.45
N GLY A 44 -10.46 -4.94 12.21
CA GLY A 44 -11.69 -4.46 11.59
C GLY A 44 -11.60 -3.02 11.06
N LEU A 45 -10.39 -2.51 10.86
CA LEU A 45 -10.16 -1.17 10.32
C LEU A 45 -10.05 -1.22 8.80
N ASP A 46 -10.73 -0.28 8.14
CA ASP A 46 -10.50 0.04 6.75
C ASP A 46 -9.21 0.84 6.58
N ILE A 47 -8.65 0.82 5.37
CA ILE A 47 -7.33 1.40 5.08
C ILE A 47 -7.43 2.33 3.88
N ILE A 48 -6.93 3.56 4.02
CA ILE A 48 -6.71 4.50 2.92
C ILE A 48 -5.22 4.90 2.92
N ALA A 49 -4.45 4.48 1.92
CA ALA A 49 -3.00 4.71 1.89
C ALA A 49 -2.62 6.08 1.29
N TRP A 50 -1.43 6.61 1.62
CA TRP A 50 -0.85 7.81 0.98
C TRP A 50 0.67 7.70 0.82
N SER A 51 1.37 8.42 -0.06
CA SER A 51 0.97 8.87 -1.41
C SER A 51 1.66 7.95 -2.42
N PHE A 52 1.00 7.58 -3.52
CA PHE A 52 1.50 6.53 -4.43
C PHE A 52 2.58 7.00 -5.44
N GLU A 53 2.40 8.17 -6.05
CA GLU A 53 3.27 8.67 -7.15
C GLU A 53 4.26 9.75 -6.71
N ARG A 54 4.60 9.81 -5.42
CA ARG A 54 5.47 10.87 -4.90
C ARG A 54 6.96 10.67 -5.19
N SER A 55 7.36 9.45 -5.53
CA SER A 55 8.73 9.14 -5.95
C SER A 55 8.99 9.56 -7.39
N GLY A 56 10.25 9.88 -7.70
CA GLY A 56 10.71 10.00 -9.08
C GLY A 56 10.76 8.63 -9.78
N PRO A 57 11.33 8.55 -11.00
CA PRO A 57 11.46 7.30 -11.74
C PRO A 57 12.13 6.20 -10.90
N LEU A 58 11.56 5.00 -10.93
CA LEU A 58 11.93 3.86 -10.09
C LEU A 58 13.08 3.02 -10.63
N LYS A 59 13.65 3.41 -11.78
CA LYS A 59 14.78 2.71 -12.43
C LYS A 59 15.96 2.42 -11.48
N ASN A 60 16.17 3.28 -10.49
CA ASN A 60 17.27 3.17 -9.54
C ASN A 60 16.78 2.93 -8.09
N GLY A 61 15.56 2.41 -7.92
CA GLY A 61 14.88 2.27 -6.63
C GLY A 61 13.84 3.36 -6.37
N GLY A 62 12.98 3.12 -5.38
CA GLY A 62 11.86 4.00 -5.06
C GLY A 62 12.04 4.91 -3.85
N GLY A 63 13.20 4.85 -3.19
CA GLY A 63 13.54 5.75 -2.08
C GLY A 63 12.61 5.59 -0.88
N TRP A 64 12.21 6.71 -0.26
CA TRP A 64 11.45 6.68 1.00
C TRP A 64 10.04 6.06 0.86
N TYR A 65 9.33 6.31 -0.25
CA TYR A 65 7.96 5.81 -0.46
C TYR A 65 7.91 4.31 -0.74
N TYR A 66 9.04 3.70 -1.09
CA TYR A 66 9.17 2.27 -1.35
C TYR A 66 10.13 1.59 -0.36
N GLN A 67 10.49 2.24 0.75
CA GLN A 67 11.62 1.83 1.58
C GLN A 67 11.59 0.38 2.08
N THR A 68 10.41 -0.19 2.31
CA THR A 68 10.22 -1.57 2.78
C THR A 68 10.34 -2.62 1.67
N VAL A 69 10.20 -2.20 0.41
CA VAL A 69 10.27 -3.06 -0.77
C VAL A 69 11.38 -2.62 -1.74
N ASN A 70 12.14 -1.58 -1.40
CA ASN A 70 13.16 -0.98 -2.26
C ASN A 70 14.17 -1.96 -2.86
N PRO A 71 14.58 -3.08 -2.19
CA PRO A 71 15.50 -4.05 -2.79
C PRO A 71 15.03 -4.68 -4.10
N VAL A 72 13.72 -4.72 -4.38
CA VAL A 72 13.18 -5.29 -5.63
C VAL A 72 12.72 -4.23 -6.63
N ILE A 73 12.71 -2.96 -6.23
CA ILE A 73 12.29 -1.85 -7.09
C ILE A 73 13.43 -1.48 -8.06
N ASN A 74 13.18 -1.62 -9.35
CA ASN A 74 14.16 -1.36 -10.40
C ASN A 74 13.56 -0.82 -11.71
N ASN A 75 12.23 -0.67 -11.81
CA ASN A 75 11.57 -0.11 -12.98
C ASN A 75 10.21 0.54 -12.62
N ASP A 76 9.70 1.41 -13.50
CA ASP A 76 8.43 2.14 -13.24
C ASP A 76 7.20 1.21 -13.23
N GLY A 77 7.28 0.02 -13.84
CA GLY A 77 6.24 -0.99 -13.77
C GLY A 77 6.00 -1.52 -12.35
N ASP A 78 7.02 -1.49 -11.49
CA ASP A 78 6.92 -1.92 -10.10
C ASP A 78 5.91 -1.08 -9.29
N MET A 79 5.59 0.14 -9.75
CA MET A 79 4.47 0.92 -9.21
C MET A 79 3.17 0.11 -9.28
N MET A 80 2.88 -0.50 -10.43
CA MET A 80 1.63 -1.24 -10.63
C MET A 80 1.58 -2.52 -9.82
N GLU A 81 2.71 -3.21 -9.63
CA GLU A 81 2.81 -4.36 -8.73
C GLU A 81 2.53 -3.95 -7.28
N VAL A 82 3.10 -2.82 -6.84
CA VAL A 82 2.84 -2.27 -5.51
C VAL A 82 1.37 -1.87 -5.33
N LEU A 83 0.79 -1.19 -6.33
CA LEU A 83 -0.63 -0.84 -6.32
C LEU A 83 -1.52 -2.09 -6.31
N HIS A 84 -1.10 -3.15 -7.01
CA HIS A 84 -1.81 -4.41 -7.04
C HIS A 84 -1.90 -5.06 -5.67
N VAL A 85 -0.77 -5.19 -4.98
CA VAL A 85 -0.73 -5.74 -3.61
C VAL A 85 -1.53 -4.88 -2.65
N MET A 86 -1.45 -3.55 -2.74
CA MET A 86 -2.28 -2.66 -1.89
C MET A 86 -3.78 -2.85 -2.16
N ALA A 87 -4.19 -2.92 -3.42
CA ALA A 87 -5.60 -3.00 -3.78
C ALA A 87 -6.21 -4.39 -3.53
N GLN A 88 -5.51 -5.46 -3.91
CA GLN A 88 -6.04 -6.83 -3.90
C GLN A 88 -5.71 -7.57 -2.61
N ASP A 89 -4.45 -7.50 -2.15
CA ASP A 89 -3.99 -8.33 -1.04
C ASP A 89 -4.16 -7.63 0.32
N VAL A 90 -3.89 -6.32 0.37
CA VAL A 90 -4.17 -5.50 1.56
C VAL A 90 -5.65 -5.14 1.63
N GLY A 91 -6.28 -4.87 0.49
CA GLY A 91 -7.68 -4.45 0.41
C GLY A 91 -7.87 -3.02 0.92
N VAL A 92 -7.03 -2.08 0.46
CA VAL A 92 -7.26 -0.65 0.69
C VAL A 92 -8.56 -0.21 0.00
N ILE A 93 -9.34 0.63 0.68
CA ILE A 93 -10.60 1.17 0.13
C ILE A 93 -10.37 2.48 -0.64
N GLY A 94 -9.13 2.99 -0.64
CA GLY A 94 -8.72 4.18 -1.36
C GLY A 94 -7.22 4.41 -1.27
N VAL A 95 -6.69 5.20 -2.21
CA VAL A 95 -5.28 5.60 -2.26
C VAL A 95 -5.22 7.08 -2.59
N PHE A 96 -4.51 7.85 -1.77
CA PHE A 96 -4.12 9.22 -2.12
C PHE A 96 -3.05 9.15 -3.21
N SER A 97 -3.39 9.73 -4.36
CA SER A 97 -2.54 9.77 -5.54
C SER A 97 -2.12 11.20 -5.79
N ASP A 98 -0.82 11.38 -6.01
CA ASP A 98 -0.27 12.68 -6.42
C ASP A 98 -0.59 12.95 -7.90
N TRP A 99 -0.84 11.89 -8.69
CA TRP A 99 -1.19 11.93 -10.11
C TRP A 99 -2.26 10.89 -10.45
N PRO A 100 -3.55 11.25 -10.54
CA PRO A 100 -4.64 10.27 -10.50
C PRO A 100 -4.71 9.32 -11.70
N ALA A 101 -3.95 9.57 -12.77
CA ALA A 101 -3.97 8.77 -13.99
C ALA A 101 -3.62 7.30 -13.74
N SER A 102 -2.57 7.02 -12.95
CA SER A 102 -2.10 5.66 -12.65
C SER A 102 -3.13 4.86 -11.86
N VAL A 103 -3.62 5.42 -10.76
CA VAL A 103 -4.64 4.74 -9.92
C VAL A 103 -5.97 4.59 -10.66
N SER A 104 -6.38 5.58 -11.46
CA SER A 104 -7.61 5.50 -12.25
C SER A 104 -7.52 4.46 -13.37
N TYR A 105 -6.37 4.40 -14.06
CA TYR A 105 -6.10 3.39 -15.07
C TYR A 105 -6.14 1.99 -14.46
N TYR A 106 -5.44 1.78 -13.34
CA TYR A 106 -5.44 0.50 -12.64
C TYR A 106 -6.85 0.10 -12.18
N ALA A 107 -7.58 1.02 -11.53
CA ALA A 107 -8.95 0.76 -11.07
C ALA A 107 -9.86 0.35 -12.24
N ASN A 108 -9.76 1.04 -13.38
CA ASN A 108 -10.50 0.67 -14.58
C ASN A 108 -10.13 -0.73 -15.10
N CYS A 109 -8.84 -1.06 -15.19
CA CYS A 109 -8.38 -2.38 -15.63
C CYS A 109 -8.87 -3.51 -14.72
N MET A 110 -8.98 -3.25 -13.42
CA MET A 110 -9.36 -4.25 -12.42
C MET A 110 -10.87 -4.26 -12.10
N GLY A 111 -11.66 -3.39 -12.72
CA GLY A 111 -13.10 -3.26 -12.45
C GLY A 111 -13.39 -2.80 -11.01
N LEU A 112 -12.50 -2.00 -10.44
CA LEU A 112 -12.68 -1.40 -9.12
C LEU A 112 -13.57 -0.15 -9.22
N PRO A 113 -14.39 0.13 -8.18
CA PRO A 113 -15.31 1.27 -8.16
C PRO A 113 -14.61 2.63 -8.17
#